data_AF-A0A6G7BUF9-F1
#
_entry.id   AF-A0A6G7BUF9-F1
#
_cell.length_a   1.000
_cell.length_b   1.000
_cell.length_c   1.000
_cell.angle_alpha   90.00
_cell.angle_beta   90.00
_cell.angle_gamma   90.00
#
_symmetry.space_group_name_H-M   'P 1'
#
loop_
_entity.id
_entity.type
_entity.pdbx_description
1 polymer ?
#
loop_
_entity_poly.entity_id
_entity_poly.type
_entity_poly.pdbx_seq_one_letter_code
_entity_poly.pdbx_strand_id
1 'polypeptide(L)'
;MKKIFLALTAITLSTVVFAETKGENPSKTESTAKATTYWVVGISGTNYILSSSPNPDCGNGNEMACEITSQNALTNNLAPINQVEAETNGFTVIEKQPHL
;
A
#
# COMPACT_ATOMS: atom_id res chain seq x y z
N MET A 1 -48.88 59.00 36.22
CA MET A 1 -47.95 57.85 36.23
C MET A 1 -47.78 57.37 34.78
N LYS A 2 -46.56 57.39 34.25
CA LYS A 2 -46.13 57.21 32.84
C LYS A 2 -44.77 56.47 32.96
N LYS A 3 -44.36 55.42 32.24
CA LYS A 3 -44.82 54.67 31.07
C LYS A 3 -44.24 53.25 31.18
N ILE A 4 -45.04 52.26 30.77
CA ILE A 4 -44.78 51.19 29.79
C ILE A 4 -43.58 50.26 30.01
N PHE A 5 -43.95 48.98 30.10
CA PHE A 5 -43.18 47.76 30.28
C PHE A 5 -42.32 47.35 29.08
N LEU A 6 -41.14 46.81 29.42
CA LEU A 6 -40.49 45.59 28.90
C LEU A 6 -40.83 45.11 27.49
N ALA A 7 -39.80 45.02 26.64
CA ALA A 7 -39.22 43.77 26.11
C ALA A 7 -38.55 44.02 24.75
N LEU A 8 -37.38 43.43 24.51
CA LEU A 8 -36.96 42.76 23.26
C LEU A 8 -35.49 42.36 23.39
N THR A 9 -35.18 41.12 23.81
CA THR A 9 -35.08 39.86 23.05
C THR A 9 -33.61 39.49 22.84
N ALA A 10 -33.19 38.50 23.60
CA ALA A 10 -31.99 37.72 23.33
C ALA A 10 -32.11 37.03 21.97
N ILE A 11 -31.11 37.22 21.12
CA ILE A 11 -30.94 36.45 19.88
C ILE A 11 -29.92 35.37 20.18
N THR A 12 -30.39 34.21 20.61
CA THR A 12 -29.66 32.94 20.45
C THR A 12 -30.22 32.27 19.21
N LEU A 13 -29.49 32.33 18.09
CA LEU A 13 -29.79 31.60 16.86
C LEU A 13 -28.65 30.60 16.65
N SER A 14 -28.82 29.36 17.08
CA SER A 14 -29.35 28.23 16.29
C SER A 14 -28.24 27.50 15.53
N THR A 15 -27.90 26.35 16.07
CA THR A 15 -27.09 25.27 15.50
C THR A 15 -27.54 24.92 14.08
N VAL A 16 -26.66 25.08 13.10
CA VAL A 16 -26.82 24.41 11.80
C VAL A 16 -26.18 23.04 11.94
N VAL A 17 -27.04 22.05 12.17
CA VAL A 17 -26.75 20.63 11.99
C VAL A 17 -26.47 20.43 10.50
N PHE A 18 -25.20 20.23 10.14
CA PHE A 18 -24.87 19.64 8.84
C PHE A 18 -25.08 18.14 8.96
N ALA A 19 -26.29 17.73 8.60
CA ALA A 19 -26.64 16.37 8.34
C ALA A 19 -25.98 15.93 7.02
N GLU A 20 -25.39 14.74 7.06
CA GLU A 20 -25.22 13.82 5.92
C GLU A 20 -24.25 14.21 4.79
N THR A 21 -22.95 14.10 5.08
CA THR A 21 -21.98 13.71 4.04
C THR A 21 -22.13 12.21 3.76
N LYS A 22 -23.20 11.82 3.06
CA LYS A 22 -23.18 10.60 2.23
C LYS A 22 -22.54 11.00 0.91
N GLY A 23 -21.25 10.73 0.78
CA GLY A 23 -20.50 11.00 -0.44
C GLY A 23 -19.13 10.37 -0.33
N GLU A 24 -19.03 9.17 -0.90
CA GLU A 24 -17.81 8.38 -1.06
C GLU A 24 -17.13 7.95 0.24
N ASN A 25 -17.63 6.83 0.77
CA ASN A 25 -16.73 5.77 1.18
C ASN A 25 -15.63 5.68 0.09
N PRO A 26 -14.32 5.88 0.36
CA PRO A 26 -13.34 5.26 -0.50
C PRO A 26 -13.54 3.76 -0.31
N SER A 27 -14.48 3.20 -1.08
CA SER A 27 -14.65 1.78 -1.31
C SER A 27 -13.49 1.32 -2.18
N LYS A 28 -12.29 1.55 -1.68
CA LYS A 28 -11.14 0.71 -1.87
C LYS A 28 -10.79 0.21 -0.47
N THR A 29 -11.65 -0.66 0.06
CA THR A 29 -11.06 -1.91 0.51
C THR A 29 -10.52 -2.57 -0.76
N GLU A 30 -9.38 -2.05 -1.26
CA GLU A 30 -8.40 -2.95 -1.83
C GLU A 30 -8.25 -3.97 -0.73
N SER A 31 -8.85 -5.13 -0.95
CA SER A 31 -8.35 -6.35 -0.36
C SER A 31 -6.93 -6.41 -0.91
N THR A 32 -6.01 -5.67 -0.28
CA THR A 32 -4.62 -5.65 -0.64
C THR A 32 -4.19 -7.04 -0.26
N ALA A 33 -4.26 -7.96 -1.24
CA ALA A 33 -3.71 -9.28 -1.11
C ALA A 33 -2.34 -9.06 -0.49
N LYS A 34 -2.14 -9.59 0.73
CA LYS A 34 -0.95 -9.29 1.52
C LYS A 34 0.26 -9.68 0.68
N ALA A 35 0.95 -8.70 0.12
CA ALA A 35 2.11 -8.97 -0.70
C ALA A 35 3.16 -9.62 0.21
N THR A 36 3.63 -10.79 -0.18
CA THR A 36 4.70 -11.51 0.52
C THR A 36 6.01 -11.14 -0.15
N THR A 37 6.99 -10.71 0.65
CA THR A 37 8.33 -10.39 0.18
C THR A 37 9.23 -11.62 0.26
N TYR A 38 9.96 -11.86 -0.80
CA TYR A 38 10.99 -12.88 -0.93
C TYR A 38 12.30 -12.23 -1.34
N TRP A 39 13.41 -12.86 -0.97
CA TRP A 39 14.76 -12.37 -1.21
C TRP A 39 15.41 -13.21 -2.29
N VAL A 40 15.98 -12.55 -3.29
CA VAL A 40 16.71 -13.22 -4.36
C VAL A 40 18.04 -13.73 -3.82
N VAL A 41 18.29 -15.03 -3.97
CA VAL A 41 19.54 -15.70 -3.55
C VAL A 41 20.35 -16.22 -4.73
N GLY A 42 19.81 -16.16 -5.95
CA GLY A 42 20.51 -16.56 -7.16
C GLY A 42 19.61 -16.57 -8.39
N ILE A 43 20.14 -17.06 -9.50
CA ILE A 43 19.45 -17.20 -10.78
C ILE A 43 19.57 -18.66 -11.25
N SER A 44 18.47 -19.23 -11.71
CA SER A 44 18.41 -20.52 -12.40
C SER A 44 17.71 -20.35 -13.74
N GLY A 45 18.49 -20.33 -14.82
CA GLY A 45 17.97 -20.09 -16.17
C GLY A 45 17.30 -18.72 -16.27
N THR A 46 15.99 -18.71 -16.55
CA THR A 46 15.18 -17.48 -16.69
C THR A 46 14.45 -17.08 -15.40
N ASN A 47 14.76 -17.72 -14.27
CA ASN A 47 14.08 -17.49 -12.99
C ASN A 47 15.06 -17.05 -11.89
N TYR A 48 14.59 -16.14 -11.04
CA TYR A 48 15.18 -15.87 -9.73
C TYR A 48 14.90 -17.04 -8.79
N ILE A 49 15.92 -17.41 -8.01
CA ILE A 49 15.80 -18.31 -6.87
C ILE A 49 15.51 -17.45 -5.64
N LEU A 50 14.45 -17.77 -4.94
CA LEU A 50 13.90 -16.96 -3.87
C LEU A 50 14.06 -17.63 -2.50
N SER A 51 14.15 -16.81 -1.47
CA SER A 51 14.18 -17.21 -0.07
C SER A 51 13.18 -16.39 0.73
N SER A 52 12.50 -17.01 1.69
CA SER A 52 11.69 -16.27 2.67
C SER A 52 12.54 -15.58 3.74
N SER A 53 13.84 -15.89 3.81
CA SER A 53 14.77 -15.30 4.76
C SER A 53 15.56 -14.16 4.12
N PRO A 54 15.80 -13.05 4.85
CA PRO A 54 16.59 -11.93 4.36
C PRO A 54 17.94 -12.35 3.80
N ASN A 55 18.25 -11.88 2.59
CA ASN A 55 19.57 -12.04 2.02
C ASN A 55 20.45 -10.85 2.45
N PRO A 56 21.51 -11.04 3.26
CA PRO A 56 22.39 -9.95 3.68
C PRO A 56 23.19 -9.34 2.51
N ASP A 57 23.27 -10.03 1.38
CA ASP A 57 23.92 -9.53 0.16
C ASP A 57 22.98 -8.66 -0.70
N CYS A 58 21.74 -8.47 -0.25
CA CYS A 58 20.79 -7.53 -0.83
C CYS A 58 21.37 -6.12 -0.91
N GLY A 59 21.48 -5.58 -2.13
CA GLY A 59 22.01 -4.24 -2.34
C GLY A 59 23.54 -4.15 -2.32
N ASN A 60 24.28 -5.24 -2.09
CA ASN A 60 25.76 -5.21 -2.11
C ASN A 60 26.40 -5.35 -3.52
N GLY A 61 25.70 -4.89 -4.56
CA GLY A 61 26.33 -4.62 -5.85
C GLY A 61 26.19 -5.68 -6.94
N ASN A 62 25.01 -6.29 -7.09
CA ASN A 62 24.65 -6.97 -8.33
C ASN A 62 23.52 -6.23 -9.04
N GLU A 63 23.55 -6.19 -10.37
CA GLU A 63 22.46 -5.68 -11.25
C GLU A 63 21.18 -6.53 -11.18
N MET A 64 21.13 -7.50 -10.26
CA MET A 64 19.99 -8.37 -10.06
C MET A 64 19.02 -7.74 -9.07
N ALA A 65 17.73 -8.01 -9.27
CA ALA A 65 16.74 -7.70 -8.26
C ALA A 65 17.12 -8.32 -6.92
N CYS A 66 16.94 -7.56 -5.85
CA CYS A 66 17.16 -8.09 -4.52
C CYS A 66 15.89 -8.68 -3.92
N GLU A 67 14.76 -8.00 -4.09
CA GLU A 67 13.50 -8.37 -3.45
C GLU A 67 12.45 -8.65 -4.52
N ILE A 68 11.72 -9.75 -4.34
CA ILE A 68 10.52 -10.05 -5.11
C ILE A 68 9.34 -9.98 -4.16
N THR A 69 8.41 -9.09 -4.44
CA THR A 69 7.10 -9.08 -3.80
C THR A 69 6.11 -9.84 -4.65
N SER A 70 5.31 -10.70 -4.05
CA SER A 70 4.21 -11.38 -4.76
C SER A 70 2.91 -11.15 -4.02
N GLN A 71 1.85 -10.86 -4.77
CA GLN A 71 0.50 -10.84 -4.21
C GLN A 71 -0.02 -12.26 -3.89
N ASN A 72 0.67 -13.29 -4.40
CA ASN A 72 0.36 -14.69 -4.21
C ASN A 72 1.45 -15.39 -3.38
N ALA A 73 1.06 -16.41 -2.62
CA ALA A 73 2.04 -17.27 -1.96
C ALA A 73 2.80 -18.08 -3.02
N LEU A 74 4.13 -18.08 -2.93
CA LEU A 74 4.98 -18.89 -3.78
C LEU A 74 5.14 -20.29 -3.20
N THR A 75 4.95 -21.30 -4.04
CA THR A 75 5.10 -22.72 -3.65
C THR A 75 6.47 -23.30 -4.02
N ASN A 76 7.17 -22.70 -5.00
CA ASN A 76 8.41 -23.26 -5.57
C ASN A 76 9.64 -22.38 -5.40
N ASN A 77 9.54 -21.24 -4.70
CA ASN A 77 10.66 -20.31 -4.52
C ASN A 77 11.33 -19.86 -5.84
N LEU A 78 10.56 -19.75 -6.91
CA LEU A 78 11.01 -19.29 -8.22
C LEU A 78 10.11 -18.17 -8.71
N ALA A 79 10.72 -17.15 -9.32
CA ALA A 79 9.99 -16.09 -10.02
C ALA A 79 10.69 -15.75 -11.36
N PRO A 80 9.94 -15.40 -12.41
CA PRO A 80 10.53 -15.00 -13.68
C PRO A 80 11.44 -13.77 -13.54
N ILE A 81 12.55 -13.74 -14.28
CA ILE A 81 13.43 -12.57 -14.35
C ILE A 81 12.82 -11.49 -15.24
N ASN A 82 12.11 -11.89 -16.30
CA ASN A 82 11.44 -10.96 -17.18
C ASN A 82 10.32 -10.23 -16.42
N GLN A 83 10.43 -8.91 -16.28
CA GLN A 83 9.49 -8.11 -15.51
C GLN A 83 8.04 -8.21 -16.03
N VAL A 84 7.84 -8.26 -17.35
CA VAL A 84 6.50 -8.40 -17.95
C VAL A 84 5.90 -9.75 -17.58
N GLU A 85 6.69 -10.81 -17.63
CA GLU A 85 6.26 -12.16 -17.23
C GLU A 85 6.02 -12.23 -15.72
N ALA A 86 6.86 -11.59 -14.92
CA ALA A 86 6.71 -11.50 -13.47
C ALA A 86 5.37 -10.83 -13.11
N GLU A 87 5.10 -9.65 -13.69
CA GLU A 87 3.86 -8.89 -13.48
C GLU A 87 2.63 -9.68 -13.95
N THR A 88 2.72 -10.36 -15.10
CA THR A 88 1.64 -11.23 -15.61
C THR A 88 1.31 -12.38 -14.66
N ASN A 89 2.30 -12.89 -13.92
CA ASN A 89 2.13 -13.94 -12.92
C ASN A 89 1.86 -13.42 -11.50
N GLY A 90 1.64 -12.11 -11.33
CA GLY A 90 1.34 -11.50 -10.02
C GLY A 90 2.57 -11.29 -9.12
N PHE A 91 3.75 -11.19 -9.72
CA PHE A 91 5.00 -10.78 -9.07
C PHE A 91 5.28 -9.30 -9.34
N THR A 92 5.92 -8.65 -8.39
CA THR A 92 6.48 -7.32 -8.51
C THR A 92 7.93 -7.41 -8.07
N VAL A 93 8.83 -7.18 -9.02
CA VAL A 93 10.27 -7.15 -8.78
C VAL A 93 10.62 -5.79 -8.17
N ILE A 94 11.23 -5.78 -6.98
CA ILE A 94 11.71 -4.56 -6.33
C ILE A 94 13.22 -4.65 -6.24
N GLU A 95 13.87 -3.82 -7.05
CA GLU A 95 15.31 -3.65 -6.96
C GLU A 95 15.64 -2.67 -5.83
N LYS A 96 16.28 -3.18 -4.77
CA LYS A 96 16.96 -2.32 -3.81
C LYS A 96 18.38 -2.09 -4.27
N GLN A 97 18.59 -0.91 -4.86
CA GLN A 97 19.94 -0.38 -5.07
C GLN A 97 20.56 -0.08 -3.69
N PRO A 98 21.88 -0.28 -3.51
CA PRO A 98 22.57 0.28 -2.34
C PRO A 98 22.34 1.78 -2.32
N HIS A 99 21.95 2.31 -1.15
CA HIS A 99 22.12 3.72 -0.88
C HIS A 99 23.63 4.01 -0.88
N LEU A 100 24.11 4.66 -1.93
CA LEU A 100 25.43 5.30 -1.97
C LEU A 100 25.49 6.44 -0.94
#